data_AF-X0TKN7-F1
#
_entry.id   AF-X0TKN7-F1
#
_cell.length_a   1.000
_cell.length_b   1.000
_cell.length_c   1.000
_cell.angle_alpha   90.00
_cell.angle_beta   90.00
_cell.angle_gamma   90.00
#
_symmetry.space_group_name_H-M   'P 1'
#
loop_
_entity.id
_entity.type
_entity.pdbx_description
1 polymer ?
#
loop_
_entity_poly.entity_id
_entity_poly.type
_entity_poly.pdbx_seq_one_letter_code
_entity_poly.pdbx_strand_id
1 'polypeptide(L)' 'TNFIEHPQVVAQRIERFTQIVGTERVIAGSDCGFGTFAGFGAVDPDIAYAKLTSLA' A
#
# COMPACT_ATOMS: atom_id res chain seq x y z
N THR A 1 -8.11 5.77 -4.35
CA THR A 1 -8.89 6.47 -3.29
C THR A 1 -8.00 7.48 -2.59
N ASN A 2 -8.60 8.50 -1.96
CA ASN A 2 -7.88 9.52 -1.19
C ASN A 2 -7.92 9.24 0.33
N PHE A 3 -7.67 8.00 0.72
CA PHE A 3 -7.56 7.58 2.13
C PHE A 3 -6.20 6.95 2.36
N ILE A 4 -5.61 7.17 3.52
CA ILE A 4 -4.33 6.56 3.92
C ILE A 4 -4.67 5.47 4.94
N GLU A 5 -4.16 4.26 4.73
CA GLU A 5 -4.32 3.18 5.72
C GLU A 5 -3.37 3.41 6.89
N HIS A 6 -3.76 3.00 8.09
CA HIS A 6 -2.92 3.13 9.28
C HIS A 6 -1.72 2.16 9.19
N PRO A 7 -0.49 2.56 9.57
CA PRO A 7 0.70 1.71 9.44
C PRO A 7 0.57 0.34 10.11
N GLN A 8 -0.09 0.28 11.27
CA GLN A 8 -0.33 -1.00 11.97
C GLN A 8 -1.21 -1.97 11.16
N VAL A 9 -2.16 -1.45 10.36
CA VAL A 9 -3.00 -2.29 9.50
C VAL A 9 -2.20 -2.78 8.30
N VAL A 10 -1.33 -1.93 7.74
CA VAL A 10 -0.42 -2.30 6.64
C VAL A 10 0.52 -3.42 7.10
N ALA A 11 1.17 -3.25 8.26
CA ALA A 11 2.05 -4.25 8.87
C ALA A 11 1.30 -5.59 9.10
N GLN A 12 0.13 -5.54 9.74
CA GLN A 12 -0.70 -6.74 9.97
C GLN A 12 -1.02 -7.48 8.66
N ARG A 13 -1.32 -6.76 7.58
CA ARG A 13 -1.63 -7.38 6.29
C ARG A 13 -0.41 -8.05 5.67
N ILE A 14 0.75 -7.41 5.73
CA ILE A 14 2.01 -7.99 5.25
C ILE A 14 2.33 -9.26 6.04
N GLU A 15 2.22 -9.22 7.37
CA GLU A 15 2.48 -10.37 8.26
C GLU A 15 1.63 -11.59 7.92
N ARG A 16 0.36 -11.41 7.54
CA ARG A 16 -0.49 -12.53 7.13
C ARG A 16 0.08 -13.29 5.93
N PHE A 17 0.71 -12.60 4.98
CA PHE A 17 1.34 -13.25 3.84
C PHE A 17 2.69 -13.85 4.21
N THR A 18 3.51 -13.15 4.99
CA THR A 18 4.83 -13.69 5.41
C THR A 18 4.68 -14.96 6.25
N GLN A 19 3.61 -15.10 7.04
CA GLN A 19 3.31 -16.32 7.79
C GLN A 19 2.97 -17.53 6.90
N ILE A 20 2.56 -17.31 5.65
CA ILE A 20 2.19 -18.38 4.71
C ILE A 20 3.37 -18.75 3.82
N VAL A 21 4.05 -17.75 3.25
CA VAL A 21 5.08 -17.97 2.22
C VAL A 21 6.52 -17.69 2.67
N GLY A 22 6.72 -17.16 3.88
CA GLY A 22 8.02 -16.73 4.40
C GLY A 22 8.34 -15.27 4.04
N THR A 23 9.06 -14.57 4.92
CA THR A 23 9.43 -13.14 4.76
C THR A 23 10.23 -12.87 3.48
N GLU A 24 11.17 -13.76 3.15
CA GLU A 24 12.03 -13.65 1.96
C GLU A 24 11.27 -13.75 0.62
N ARG A 25 9.98 -14.14 0.66
CA ARG A 25 9.14 -14.32 -0.53
C ARG A 25 8.06 -13.26 -0.67
N VAL A 26 8.08 -12.21 0.14
CA VAL A 26 7.09 -11.13 0.12
C VAL A 26 7.78 -9.80 -0.19
N ILE A 27 7.26 -9.11 -1.20
CA ILE A 27 7.62 -7.72 -1.50
C ILE A 27 6.35 -6.89 -1.33
N ALA A 28 6.36 -5.95 -0.39
CA ALA A 28 5.23 -5.09 -0.13
C ALA A 28 5.25 -3.89 -1.09
N GLY A 29 4.08 -3.50 -1.59
CA GLY A 29 3.91 -2.43 -2.56
C GLY A 29 2.46 -1.96 -2.63
N SER A 30 2.22 -0.94 -3.45
CA SER A 30 0.86 -0.56 -3.81
C SER A 30 0.25 -1.60 -4.77
N ASP A 31 -1.06 -1.81 -4.66
CA ASP A 31 -1.81 -2.74 -5.52
C ASP A 31 -1.72 -2.36 -7.02
N CYS A 32 -1.83 -1.07 -7.32
CA CYS A 32 -1.64 -0.51 -8.66
C CYS A 32 -0.91 0.86 -8.57
N GLY A 33 -0.61 1.47 -9.72
CA GLY A 33 0.01 2.79 -9.79
C GLY A 33 -0.93 3.95 -9.41
N PHE A 34 -0.36 5.11 -9.12
CA PHE A 34 -1.10 6.32 -8.69
C PHE A 34 -1.60 7.20 -9.85
N GLY A 35 -1.13 6.98 -11.08
CA GLY A 35 -1.35 7.90 -12.22
C GLY A 35 -2.74 7.86 -12.84
N THR A 36 -3.39 6.69 -12.88
CA THR A 36 -4.75 6.52 -13.40
C THR A 36 -5.49 5.52 -12.52
N PHE A 37 -6.44 6.00 -11.72
CA PHE A 37 -7.37 5.11 -11.06
C PHE A 37 -8.51 4.81 -12.03
N ALA A 38 -8.84 3.54 -12.31
CA ALA A 38 -9.88 3.23 -13.29
C ALA A 38 -11.22 3.89 -12.87
N GLY A 39 -11.67 4.88 -13.65
CA GLY A 39 -12.89 5.65 -13.37
C GLY A 39 -12.77 6.80 -12.37
N PHE A 40 -11.59 7.08 -11.81
CA PHE A 40 -11.34 8.27 -10.97
C PHE A 40 -10.05 8.98 -11.40
N GLY A 41 -9.94 10.28 -11.14
CA GLY A 41 -8.70 11.03 -11.41
C GLY A 41 -7.47 10.43 -10.71
N ALA A 42 -6.30 10.96 -11.04
CA ALA A 42 -5.05 10.59 -10.35
C ALA A 42 -5.19 10.75 -8.83
N VAL A 43 -4.48 9.92 -8.08
CA VAL A 43 -4.37 10.13 -6.62
C VAL A 43 -3.59 11.42 -6.40
N ASP A 44 -4.05 12.24 -5.45
CA ASP A 44 -3.34 13.46 -5.09
C ASP A 44 -1.90 13.12 -4.67
N PRO A 45 -0.86 13.81 -5.19
CA PRO A 45 0.52 13.49 -4.89
C PRO A 45 0.82 13.39 -3.40
N ASP A 46 0.28 14.29 -2.57
CA ASP A 46 0.55 14.29 -1.13
C ASP A 46 -0.04 13.03 -0.47
N ILE A 47 -1.20 12.59 -0.95
CA ILE A 47 -1.81 11.33 -0.51
C ILE A 47 -1.04 10.12 -1.02
N ALA A 48 -0.50 10.16 -2.24
CA ALA A 48 0.33 9.09 -2.77
C ALA A 48 1.59 8.91 -1.92
N TYR A 49 2.29 10.00 -1.58
CA TYR A 49 3.45 9.95 -0.71
C TYR A 49 3.10 9.51 0.71
N ALA A 50 2.00 9.99 1.29
CA ALA A 50 1.57 9.56 2.61
C ALA A 50 1.23 8.06 2.68
N LYS A 51 0.70 7.48 1.59
CA LYS A 51 0.51 6.01 1.47
C LYS A 51 1.83 5.26 1.49
N LEU A 52 2.84 5.76 0.76
CA LEU A 52 4.18 5.17 0.76
C LEU A 52 4.84 5.30 2.14
N THR A 53 4.65 6.42 2.84
CA THR A 53 5.12 6.59 4.22
C THR A 53 4.44 5.61 5.18
N SER A 54 3.17 5.29 4.98
CA SER A 54 2.47 4.28 5.80
C SER A 54 2.94 2.85 5.54
N LEU A 55 3.54 2.61 4.36
CA LEU A 55 4.13 1.32 3.98
C LEU A 55 5.57 1.12 4.49
N ALA A 56 6.31 2.21 4.69
CA ALA A 56 7.72 2.23 5.08
C ALA A 56 7.92 1.97 6.57
#